data_AF-A0A317SNH2-F1
#
_entry.id   AF-A0A317SNH2-F1
#
_cell.length_a   1.000
_cell.length_b   1.000
_cell.length_c   1.000
_cell.angle_alpha   90.00
_cell.angle_beta   90.00
_cell.angle_gamma   90.00
#
_symmetry.space_group_name_H-M   'P 1'
#
loop_
_entity.id
_entity.type
_entity.pdbx_description
1 polymer ?
#
loop_
_entity_poly.entity_id
_entity_poly.type
_entity_poly.pdbx_seq_one_letter_code
_entity_poly.pdbx_strand_id
1 'polypeptide(L)'
;PLDQFFSRYPTFTPTPTTAVPPEDWSIHHDFSRLREHKGWAEGTRQLSRAKGRFRQALVDEFNHIFGMDGRNLGNWQRLCRVVGVPEERIPGTITQCRKMLSIIHVNLIDLVETRYPGRGTPRRFQTLTDLRNYTLSTKKFFPREASGGGILGRLLREL
;
A
#
# COMPACT_ATOMS: atom_id res chain seq x y z
N PRO A 1 -1.73 3.26 -11.09
CA PRO A 1 -2.90 2.36 -11.10
C PRO A 1 -4.11 2.89 -10.32
N LEU A 2 -3.90 3.46 -9.14
CA LEU A 2 -4.95 4.12 -8.37
C LEU A 2 -5.60 5.29 -9.13
N ASP A 3 -4.80 6.11 -9.82
CA ASP A 3 -5.33 7.24 -10.59
C ASP A 3 -6.26 6.75 -11.73
N GLN A 4 -5.93 5.62 -12.35
CA GLN A 4 -6.77 4.97 -13.36
C GLN A 4 -8.05 4.38 -12.75
N PHE A 5 -8.02 3.95 -11.49
CA PHE A 5 -9.23 3.52 -10.80
C PHE A 5 -10.16 4.71 -10.56
N PHE A 6 -9.65 5.84 -10.05
CA PHE A 6 -10.45 7.03 -9.76
C PHE A 6 -10.94 7.75 -11.03
N SER A 7 -10.18 7.73 -12.12
CA SER A 7 -10.59 8.35 -13.40
C SER A 7 -11.85 7.74 -14.02
N ARG A 8 -12.28 6.55 -13.56
CA ARG A 8 -13.58 5.95 -13.93
C ARG A 8 -14.78 6.71 -13.38
N TYR A 9 -14.56 7.68 -12.50
CA TYR A 9 -15.60 8.46 -11.83
C TYR A 9 -15.33 9.96 -12.08
N PRO A 10 -15.61 10.48 -13.29
CA PRO A 10 -15.19 11.83 -13.68
C PRO A 10 -15.83 12.95 -12.86
N THR A 11 -16.95 12.67 -12.18
CA THR A 11 -17.63 13.61 -11.27
C THR A 11 -17.05 13.62 -9.84
N PHE A 12 -16.04 12.79 -9.56
CA PHE A 12 -15.41 12.67 -8.24
C PHE A 12 -13.94 13.10 -8.31
N THR A 13 -13.50 13.89 -7.34
CA THR A 13 -12.12 14.36 -7.26
C THR A 13 -11.43 13.70 -6.06
N PRO A 14 -10.52 12.73 -6.29
CA PRO A 14 -9.67 12.18 -5.23
C PRO A 14 -8.62 13.20 -4.78
N THR A 15 -7.91 12.90 -3.71
CA THR A 15 -6.74 13.67 -3.29
C THR A 15 -5.65 13.56 -4.36
N PRO A 16 -5.18 14.68 -4.93
CA PRO A 16 -4.21 14.63 -6.02
C PRO A 16 -2.83 14.20 -5.50
N THR A 17 -2.12 13.43 -6.31
CA THR A 17 -0.75 12.96 -6.01
C THR A 17 0.30 14.06 -6.05
N THR A 18 -0.08 15.27 -6.47
CA THR A 18 0.78 16.45 -6.50
C THR A 18 0.65 17.32 -5.25
N ALA A 19 -0.31 17.03 -4.37
CA ALA A 19 -0.53 17.78 -3.13
C ALA A 19 -0.17 16.94 -1.90
N VAL A 20 0.21 17.63 -0.83
CA VAL A 20 0.35 17.02 0.49
C VAL A 20 -1.07 16.69 1.00
N PRO A 21 -1.36 15.41 1.32
CA PRO A 21 -2.66 15.04 1.85
C PRO A 21 -2.84 15.55 3.30
N PRO A 22 -4.08 15.66 3.80
CA PRO A 22 -4.33 15.95 5.22
C PRO A 22 -3.64 14.94 6.15
N GLU A 23 -3.34 15.35 7.38
CA GLU A 23 -2.56 14.56 8.35
C GLU A 23 -3.12 13.13 8.56
N ASP A 24 -4.41 13.04 8.88
CA ASP A 24 -5.13 11.78 9.12
C ASP A 24 -5.64 11.08 7.86
N TRP A 25 -5.23 11.55 6.68
CA TRP A 25 -5.72 10.98 5.42
C TRP A 25 -5.21 9.54 5.23
N SER A 26 -5.84 8.83 4.30
CA SER A 26 -5.39 7.56 3.75
C SER A 26 -6.09 7.38 2.41
N ILE A 27 -5.53 6.60 1.50
CA ILE A 27 -6.20 6.27 0.24
C ILE A 27 -7.58 5.61 0.45
N HIS A 28 -7.80 4.95 1.59
CA HIS A 28 -9.11 4.44 1.97
C HIS A 28 -10.13 5.56 2.23
N HIS A 29 -9.73 6.74 2.70
CA HIS A 29 -10.61 7.89 2.85
C HIS A 29 -11.14 8.37 1.49
N ASP A 30 -10.30 8.42 0.46
CA ASP A 30 -10.75 8.76 -0.89
C ASP A 30 -11.76 7.74 -1.44
N PHE A 31 -11.55 6.45 -1.18
CA PHE A 31 -12.53 5.42 -1.55
C PHE A 31 -13.84 5.57 -0.78
N SER A 32 -13.80 5.91 0.52
CA SER A 32 -14.99 6.19 1.31
C SER A 32 -15.76 7.41 0.79
N ARG A 33 -15.07 8.51 0.48
CA ARG A 33 -15.68 9.68 -0.16
C ARG A 33 -16.29 9.36 -1.52
N LEU A 34 -15.64 8.52 -2.32
CA LEU A 34 -16.19 8.05 -3.59
C LEU A 34 -17.47 7.25 -3.39
N ARG A 35 -17.49 6.34 -2.40
CA ARG A 35 -18.69 5.57 -2.05
C ARG A 35 -19.86 6.48 -1.71
N GLU A 36 -19.63 7.49 -0.88
CA GLU A 36 -20.64 8.49 -0.48
C GLU A 36 -21.12 9.28 -1.70
N HIS A 37 -20.19 9.82 -2.50
CA HIS A 37 -20.48 10.55 -3.74
C HIS A 37 -21.35 9.75 -4.71
N LYS A 38 -21.16 8.43 -4.77
CA LYS A 38 -21.93 7.54 -5.64
C LYS A 38 -23.21 6.98 -4.99
N GLY A 39 -23.47 7.29 -3.72
CA GLY A 39 -24.65 6.79 -2.99
C GLY A 39 -24.68 5.27 -2.86
N TRP A 40 -23.51 4.61 -2.81
CA TRP A 40 -23.46 3.14 -2.75
C TRP A 40 -23.71 2.62 -1.34
N ALA A 41 -24.92 2.11 -1.11
CA ALA A 41 -25.28 1.40 0.11
C ALA A 41 -24.47 0.10 0.28
N GLU A 42 -24.34 -0.35 1.53
CA GLU A 42 -23.66 -1.60 1.86
C GLU A 42 -24.38 -2.79 1.20
N GLY A 43 -23.63 -3.83 0.81
CA GLY A 43 -24.19 -5.02 0.16
C GLY A 43 -24.58 -4.84 -1.32
N THR A 44 -24.57 -3.62 -1.86
CA THR A 44 -24.89 -3.40 -3.28
C THR A 44 -23.83 -4.00 -4.22
N ARG A 45 -24.28 -4.48 -5.39
CA ARG A 45 -23.39 -5.02 -6.43
C ARG A 45 -22.40 -3.98 -6.94
N GLN A 46 -22.82 -2.71 -6.97
CA GLN A 46 -21.99 -1.57 -7.37
C GLN A 46 -20.84 -1.38 -6.38
N LEU A 47 -21.12 -1.35 -5.08
CA LEU A 47 -20.09 -1.24 -4.05
C LEU A 47 -19.13 -2.42 -4.09
N SER A 48 -19.63 -3.65 -4.21
CA SER A 48 -18.79 -4.86 -4.27
C SER A 48 -17.82 -4.80 -5.45
N ARG A 49 -18.31 -4.42 -6.64
CA ARG A 49 -17.46 -4.23 -7.84
C ARG A 49 -16.44 -3.12 -7.66
N ALA A 50 -16.83 -2.00 -7.07
CA ALA A 50 -15.91 -0.89 -6.81
C ALA A 50 -14.84 -1.27 -5.79
N LYS A 51 -15.21 -1.94 -4.69
CA LYS A 51 -14.28 -2.49 -3.69
C LYS A 51 -13.28 -3.44 -4.35
N GLY A 52 -13.74 -4.39 -5.17
CA GLY A 52 -12.85 -5.31 -5.89
C GLY A 52 -11.83 -4.60 -6.78
N ARG A 53 -12.28 -3.62 -7.59
CA ARG A 53 -11.39 -2.83 -8.44
C ARG A 53 -10.42 -1.95 -7.65
N PHE A 54 -10.87 -1.37 -6.54
CA PHE A 54 -10.02 -0.58 -5.67
C PHE A 54 -8.92 -1.43 -5.04
N ARG A 55 -9.28 -2.63 -4.54
CA ARG A 55 -8.32 -3.61 -4.03
C ARG A 55 -7.29 -3.97 -5.10
N GLN A 56 -7.73 -4.28 -6.32
CA GLN A 56 -6.81 -4.56 -7.41
C GLN A 56 -5.88 -3.37 -7.70
N ALA A 57 -6.41 -2.14 -7.71
CA ALA A 57 -5.62 -0.95 -7.94
C ALA A 57 -4.55 -0.71 -6.85
N LEU A 58 -4.82 -1.06 -5.59
CA LEU A 58 -3.82 -1.02 -4.52
C LEU A 58 -2.66 -2.01 -4.77
N VAL A 59 -2.99 -3.22 -5.23
CA VAL A 59 -2.01 -4.25 -5.59
C VAL A 59 -1.17 -3.80 -6.77
N ASP A 60 -1.83 -3.30 -7.81
CA ASP A 60 -1.17 -2.83 -9.03
C ASP A 60 -0.29 -1.61 -8.73
N GLU A 61 -0.72 -0.70 -7.86
CA GLU A 61 0.09 0.45 -7.45
C GLU A 61 1.33 0.01 -6.68
N PHE A 62 1.17 -0.93 -5.73
CA PHE A 62 2.31 -1.50 -5.03
C PHE A 62 3.33 -2.10 -6.01
N ASN A 63 2.85 -2.93 -6.94
CA ASN A 63 3.70 -3.56 -7.95
C ASN A 63 4.32 -2.54 -8.91
N HIS A 64 3.66 -1.42 -9.18
CA HIS A 64 4.21 -0.33 -9.97
C HIS A 64 5.37 0.37 -9.26
N ILE A 65 5.23 0.63 -7.95
CA ILE A 65 6.26 1.32 -7.15
C ILE A 65 7.47 0.41 -6.90
N PHE A 66 7.23 -0.83 -6.47
CA PHE A 66 8.28 -1.72 -5.98
C PHE A 66 8.68 -2.83 -6.95
N GLY A 67 7.95 -3.00 -8.05
CA GLY A 67 8.15 -4.09 -8.99
C GLY A 67 7.50 -5.40 -8.56
N MET A 68 7.17 -6.23 -9.55
CA MET A 68 6.56 -7.55 -9.35
C MET A 68 7.60 -8.69 -9.32
N ASP A 69 8.74 -8.49 -9.99
CA ASP A 69 9.76 -9.54 -10.14
C ASP A 69 10.56 -9.73 -8.85
N GLY A 70 10.25 -10.81 -8.13
CA GLY A 70 10.98 -11.22 -6.93
C GLY A 70 12.41 -11.73 -7.19
N ARG A 71 12.83 -11.88 -8.46
CA ARG A 71 14.21 -12.22 -8.85
C ARG A 71 15.06 -10.99 -9.19
N ASN A 72 14.48 -9.79 -9.13
CA ASN A 72 15.20 -8.55 -9.37
C ASN A 72 15.72 -7.96 -8.04
N LEU A 73 17.04 -7.94 -7.86
CA LEU A 73 17.68 -7.38 -6.67
C LEU A 73 17.35 -5.89 -6.46
N GLY A 74 17.31 -5.10 -7.53
CA GLY A 74 17.03 -3.67 -7.45
C GLY A 74 15.67 -3.36 -6.85
N ASN A 75 14.66 -4.20 -7.14
CA ASN A 75 13.34 -4.07 -6.53
C ASN A 75 13.37 -4.29 -5.00
N TRP A 76 14.11 -5.31 -4.54
CA TRP A 76 14.30 -5.56 -3.10
C TRP A 76 15.07 -4.44 -2.40
N GLN A 77 16.13 -3.94 -3.02
CA GLN A 77 16.92 -2.84 -2.49
C GLN A 77 16.13 -1.52 -2.44
N ARG A 78 15.32 -1.24 -3.47
CA ARG A 78 14.38 -0.11 -3.46
C ARG A 78 13.45 -0.19 -2.26
N LEU A 79 12.87 -1.36 -2.01
CA LEU A 79 11.99 -1.55 -0.86
C LEU A 79 12.74 -1.35 0.47
N CYS A 80 13.96 -1.87 0.61
CA CYS A 80 14.82 -1.59 1.79
C CYS A 80 14.98 -0.08 2.01
N ARG A 81 15.26 0.71 0.97
CA ARG A 81 15.37 2.18 1.06
C ARG A 81 14.08 2.81 1.53
N VAL A 82 12.96 2.46 0.91
CA VAL A 82 11.65 3.07 1.21
C VAL A 82 11.20 2.76 2.62
N VAL A 83 11.47 1.55 3.14
CA VAL A 83 11.21 1.26 4.55
C VAL A 83 12.23 1.92 5.48
N GLY A 84 13.27 2.59 4.98
CA GLY A 84 14.25 3.38 5.75
C GLY A 84 15.53 2.64 6.14
N VAL A 85 15.94 1.59 5.43
CA VAL A 85 17.22 0.90 5.70
C VAL A 85 18.33 1.85 5.24
N PRO A 86 19.31 2.19 6.11
CA PRO A 86 20.42 3.06 5.72
C PRO A 86 21.16 2.52 4.50
N GLU A 87 21.63 3.40 3.61
CA GLU A 87 22.21 3.02 2.31
C GLU A 87 23.38 2.05 2.48
N GLU A 88 24.24 2.29 3.47
CA GLU A 88 25.39 1.46 3.83
C GLU A 88 25.02 0.08 4.38
N ARG A 89 23.75 -0.15 4.75
CA ARG A 89 23.22 -1.42 5.25
C ARG A 89 22.33 -2.15 4.25
N ILE A 90 22.14 -1.60 3.05
CA ILE A 90 21.34 -2.25 2.02
C ILE A 90 22.09 -3.48 1.50
N PRO A 91 21.50 -4.70 1.57
CA PRO A 91 22.23 -5.89 1.17
C PRO A 91 22.47 -5.99 -0.34
N GLY A 92 23.57 -6.66 -0.71
CA GLY A 92 23.94 -6.93 -2.10
C GLY A 92 23.27 -8.17 -2.72
N THR A 93 22.41 -8.88 -1.97
CA THR A 93 21.74 -10.10 -2.46
C THR A 93 20.26 -10.13 -2.10
N ILE A 94 19.45 -10.82 -2.91
CA ILE A 94 18.01 -10.96 -2.71
C ILE A 94 17.71 -11.66 -1.38
N THR A 95 18.45 -12.72 -1.08
CA THR A 95 18.29 -13.51 0.15
C THR A 95 18.51 -12.64 1.39
N GLN A 96 19.55 -11.80 1.39
CA GLN A 96 19.82 -10.90 2.51
C GLN A 96 18.79 -9.77 2.60
N CYS A 97 18.34 -9.19 1.47
CA CYS A 97 17.25 -8.21 1.50
C CYS A 97 15.97 -8.80 2.09
N ARG A 98 15.60 -10.03 1.71
CA ARG A 98 14.45 -10.73 2.27
C ARG A 98 14.59 -10.95 3.77
N LYS A 99 15.79 -11.33 4.25
CA LYS A 99 16.07 -11.48 5.69
C LYS A 99 15.94 -10.15 6.43
N MET A 100 16.49 -9.06 5.87
CA MET A 100 16.37 -7.71 6.43
C MET A 100 14.90 -7.28 6.52
N LEU A 101 14.12 -7.46 5.45
CA LEU A 101 12.70 -7.09 5.42
C LEU A 101 11.84 -8.00 6.28
N SER A 102 12.27 -9.24 6.56
CA SER A 102 11.48 -10.18 7.36
C SER A 102 11.29 -9.74 8.81
N ILE A 103 12.19 -8.90 9.34
CA ILE A 103 12.14 -8.36 10.70
C ILE A 103 11.58 -6.93 10.76
N ILE A 104 11.24 -6.36 9.60
CA ILE A 104 10.64 -5.04 9.49
C ILE A 104 9.12 -5.21 9.38
N HIS A 105 8.39 -4.60 10.32
CA HIS A 105 6.93 -4.57 10.30
C HIS A 105 6.48 -3.19 9.86
N VAL A 106 5.80 -3.11 8.70
CA VAL A 106 5.27 -1.88 8.10
C VAL A 106 3.90 -2.17 7.52
N ASN A 107 3.02 -1.17 7.48
CA ASN A 107 1.73 -1.30 6.82
C ASN A 107 1.89 -1.08 5.30
N LEU A 108 1.31 -1.97 4.50
CA LEU A 108 1.46 -1.94 3.04
C LEU A 108 0.72 -0.77 2.37
N ILE A 109 -0.35 -0.26 2.99
CA ILE A 109 -1.01 0.96 2.54
C ILE A 109 -0.08 2.15 2.73
N ASP A 110 0.63 2.24 3.85
CA ASP A 110 1.62 3.31 4.06
C ASP A 110 2.74 3.27 3.01
N LEU A 111 3.13 2.07 2.56
CA LEU A 111 4.08 1.91 1.44
C LEU A 111 3.50 2.44 0.11
N VAL A 112 2.24 2.14 -0.19
CA VAL A 112 1.56 2.70 -1.37
C VAL A 112 1.42 4.22 -1.27
N GLU A 113 1.15 4.73 -0.08
CA GLU A 113 0.97 6.16 0.19
C GLU A 113 2.28 6.96 0.07
N THR A 114 3.45 6.32 0.00
CA THR A 114 4.73 7.02 -0.26
C THR A 114 4.77 7.75 -1.61
N ARG A 115 3.85 7.43 -2.53
CA ARG A 115 3.64 8.17 -3.78
C ARG A 115 3.14 9.61 -3.57
N TYR A 116 2.63 9.94 -2.38
CA TYR A 116 2.11 11.27 -2.05
C TYR A 116 3.18 12.14 -1.39
N PRO A 117 3.31 13.42 -1.78
CA PRO A 117 4.18 14.38 -1.12
C PRO A 117 3.96 14.41 0.39
N GLY A 118 5.04 14.45 1.16
CA GLY A 118 5.00 14.53 2.63
C GLY A 118 4.82 13.20 3.36
N ARG A 119 4.52 12.08 2.69
CA ARG A 119 4.38 10.76 3.36
C ARG A 119 5.70 10.10 3.77
N GLY A 120 6.76 10.32 3.00
CA GLY A 120 8.12 9.89 3.34
C GLY A 120 8.26 8.39 3.65
N THR A 121 9.15 8.05 4.58
CA THR A 121 9.41 6.68 5.04
C THR A 121 8.26 6.20 5.95
N PRO A 122 7.61 5.05 5.66
CA PRO A 122 6.55 4.52 6.51
C PRO A 122 7.00 4.20 7.94
N ARG A 123 6.05 4.28 8.88
CA ARG A 123 6.27 3.88 10.28
C ARG A 123 6.65 2.40 10.36
N ARG A 124 7.76 2.11 11.03
CA ARG A 124 8.15 0.77 11.45
C ARG A 124 7.54 0.43 12.80
N PHE A 125 7.01 -0.77 12.91
CA PHE A 125 6.48 -1.33 14.14
C PHE A 125 7.49 -2.31 14.73
N GLN A 126 7.60 -2.33 16.05
CA GLN A 126 8.50 -3.26 16.75
C GLN A 126 7.97 -4.68 16.72
N THR A 127 6.64 -4.83 16.77
CA THR A 127 5.98 -6.13 16.79
C THR A 127 4.87 -6.23 15.74
N LEU A 128 4.49 -7.46 15.39
CA LEU A 128 3.29 -7.72 14.58
C LEU A 128 2.01 -7.26 15.29
N THR A 129 1.97 -7.32 16.62
CA THR A 129 0.84 -6.83 17.42
C THR A 129 0.65 -5.33 17.26
N ASP A 130 1.74 -4.54 17.28
CA ASP A 130 1.65 -3.09 17.08
C ASP A 130 1.19 -2.75 15.66
N LEU A 131 1.72 -3.47 14.65
CA LEU A 131 1.28 -3.31 13.26
C LEU A 131 -0.20 -3.67 13.11
N ARG A 132 -0.66 -4.75 13.76
CA ARG A 132 -2.07 -5.15 13.78
C ARG A 132 -2.94 -4.07 14.42
N ASN A 133 -2.58 -3.59 15.60
CA ASN A 133 -3.31 -2.55 16.33
C ASN A 133 -3.43 -1.27 15.50
N TYR A 134 -2.34 -0.83 14.89
CA TYR A 134 -2.33 0.31 13.97
C TYR A 134 -3.24 0.09 12.75
N THR A 135 -3.17 -1.09 12.14
CA THR A 135 -3.99 -1.43 10.96
C THR A 135 -5.48 -1.46 11.31
N LEU A 136 -5.84 -2.00 12.48
CA LEU A 136 -7.21 -2.06 12.97
C LEU A 136 -7.77 -0.68 13.34
N SER A 137 -6.96 0.18 13.96
CA SER A 137 -7.38 1.52 14.37
C SER A 137 -7.55 2.45 13.17
N THR A 138 -6.62 2.40 12.21
CA THR A 138 -6.63 3.25 11.01
C THR A 138 -7.46 2.70 9.85
N LYS A 139 -7.89 1.43 9.93
CA LYS A 139 -8.58 0.70 8.85
C LYS A 139 -7.77 0.60 7.54
N LYS A 140 -6.45 0.75 7.61
CA LYS A 140 -5.51 0.65 6.48
C LYS A 140 -5.26 -0.80 6.06
N PHE A 141 -6.32 -1.47 5.60
CA PHE A 141 -6.26 -2.87 5.20
C PHE A 141 -5.78 -3.05 3.76
N PHE A 142 -4.66 -3.75 3.62
CA PHE A 142 -4.18 -4.17 2.31
C PHE A 142 -4.85 -5.49 1.87
N PRO A 143 -5.20 -5.66 0.57
CA PRO A 143 -5.85 -6.89 0.08
C PRO A 143 -5.01 -8.15 0.32
N ARG A 144 -5.61 -9.20 0.89
CA ARG A 144 -4.93 -10.47 1.19
C ARG A 144 -4.76 -11.33 -0.06
N GLU A 145 -5.68 -11.23 -1.01
CA GLU A 145 -5.71 -12.00 -2.24
C GLU A 145 -4.57 -11.64 -3.21
N ALA A 146 -3.75 -10.65 -2.85
CA ALA A 146 -2.57 -10.21 -3.58
C ALA A 146 -1.34 -11.13 -3.43
N SER A 147 -1.47 -12.26 -2.74
CA SER A 147 -0.40 -13.18 -2.36
C SER A 147 0.22 -14.00 -3.51
N GLY A 148 0.10 -13.55 -4.76
CA GLY A 148 0.53 -14.22 -5.99
C GLY A 148 2.04 -14.36 -6.24
N GLY A 149 2.85 -14.47 -5.18
CA GLY A 149 4.31 -14.55 -5.28
C GLY A 149 5.00 -13.18 -5.43
N GLY A 150 6.32 -13.18 -5.61
CA GLY A 150 7.11 -11.94 -5.74
C GLY A 150 7.36 -11.19 -4.43
N ILE A 151 7.49 -9.87 -4.52
CA ILE A 151 7.84 -8.99 -3.38
C ILE A 151 6.67 -8.85 -2.42
N LEU A 152 5.49 -8.56 -2.95
CA LEU A 152 4.28 -8.36 -2.16
C LEU A 152 3.94 -9.58 -1.30
N GLY A 153 4.00 -10.78 -1.89
CA GLY A 153 3.78 -12.04 -1.17
C GLY A 153 4.74 -12.29 0.00
N ARG A 154 5.92 -11.66 0.02
CA ARG A 154 6.88 -11.78 1.14
C ARG A 154 6.67 -10.76 2.24
N LEU A 155 6.01 -9.64 1.94
CA LEU A 155 5.71 -8.61 2.91
C LEU A 155 4.35 -8.77 3.55
N LEU A 156 3.41 -9.42 2.86
CA LEU A 156 2.11 -9.74 3.42
C LEU A 156 2.29 -10.48 4.75
N ARG A 157 1.74 -9.89 5.81
CA ARG A 157 1.64 -10.47 7.13
C ARG A 157 0.18 -10.78 7.37
N GLU A 158 -0.08 -11.94 7.97
CA GLU A 158 -1.37 -12.17 8.59
C GLU A 158 -1.41 -11.34 9.87
N LEU A 159 -2.25 -10.30 9.86
CA LEU A 159 -2.46 -9.37 10.97
C LEU A 159 -3.74 -9.74 11.71
#